data_AF-D6TZ21-F1
#
_entry.id   AF-D6TZ21-F1
#
_cell.length_a   1.000
_cell.length_b   1.000
_cell.length_c   1.000
_cell.angle_alpha   90.00
_cell.angle_beta   90.00
_cell.angle_gamma   90.00
#
_symmetry.space_group_name_H-M   'P 1'
#
loop_
_entity.id
_entity.type
_entity.pdbx_description
1 polymer ?
#
loop_
_entity_poly.entity_id
_entity_poly.type
_entity_poly.pdbx_seq_one_letter_code
_entity_poly.pdbx_strand_id
1 'polypeptide(L)'
;MTDPHQPENEQPGQFDEQIDSARKVAEERIDKVIGDFAKKVPGGQQFEQRAKDMASGALNVVQDQAHKRSGNIIGQAGNIISRLFGGGREHTER
;
A
#
# COMPACT_ATOMS: atom_id res chain seq x y z
N MET A 1 -0.07 -25.98 -29.59
CA MET A 1 0.90 -24.86 -29.63
C MET A 1 0.44 -23.86 -28.57
N THR A 2 1.28 -23.64 -27.58
CA THR A 2 1.04 -22.89 -26.35
C THR A 2 1.02 -21.39 -26.63
N ASP A 3 -0.10 -20.74 -26.32
CA ASP A 3 -0.25 -19.29 -26.34
C ASP A 3 0.63 -18.67 -25.23
N PRO A 4 1.47 -17.65 -25.53
CA PRO A 4 2.35 -17.05 -24.54
C PRO A 4 1.55 -16.11 -23.62
N HIS A 5 1.66 -16.39 -22.32
CA HIS A 5 1.33 -15.53 -21.18
C HIS A 5 1.02 -14.06 -21.51
N GLN A 6 -0.26 -13.70 -21.41
CA GLN A 6 -0.68 -12.31 -21.22
C GLN A 6 -0.08 -11.80 -19.90
N PRO A 7 0.56 -10.61 -19.89
CA PRO A 7 1.00 -10.01 -18.64
C PRO A 7 -0.24 -9.74 -17.79
N GLU A 8 -0.23 -10.30 -16.60
CA GLU A 8 -1.26 -10.13 -15.59
C GLU A 8 -1.53 -8.64 -15.42
N ASN A 9 -2.76 -8.23 -15.73
CA ASN A 9 -3.28 -6.94 -15.34
C ASN A 9 -3.25 -6.89 -13.80
N GLU A 10 -2.17 -6.39 -13.23
CA GLU A 10 -2.09 -5.98 -11.83
C GLU A 10 -3.13 -4.86 -11.63
N GLN A 11 -4.34 -5.26 -11.27
CA GLN A 11 -5.45 -4.35 -11.09
C GLN A 11 -5.16 -3.43 -9.90
N PRO A 12 -5.36 -2.11 -10.05
CA PRO A 12 -5.05 -1.13 -9.01
C PRO A 12 -5.71 -1.42 -7.64
N GLY A 13 -6.82 -2.17 -7.61
CA GLY A 13 -7.49 -2.57 -6.35
C GLY A 13 -6.76 -3.65 -5.53
N GLN A 14 -5.98 -4.55 -6.14
CA GLN A 14 -5.29 -5.61 -5.41
C GLN A 14 -4.15 -5.08 -4.54
N PHE A 15 -3.52 -3.99 -4.96
CA PHE A 15 -2.41 -3.39 -4.23
C PHE A 15 -2.89 -2.62 -3.00
N ASP A 16 -3.99 -1.86 -3.12
CA ASP A 16 -4.62 -1.18 -1.98
C ASP A 16 -5.08 -2.20 -0.93
N GLU A 17 -5.70 -3.31 -1.36
CA GLU A 17 -6.17 -4.37 -0.46
C GLU A 17 -5.03 -5.09 0.28
N GLN A 18 -3.87 -5.23 -0.37
CA GLN A 18 -2.65 -5.74 0.26
C GLN A 18 -2.09 -4.76 1.29
N ILE A 19 -2.09 -3.45 1.03
CA ILE A 19 -1.64 -2.45 2.01
C ILE A 19 -2.56 -2.43 3.23
N ASP A 20 -3.88 -2.44 3.02
CA ASP A 20 -4.85 -2.50 4.10
C ASP A 20 -4.65 -3.74 4.98
N SER A 21 -4.41 -4.89 4.35
CA SER A 21 -4.13 -6.14 5.06
C SER A 21 -2.82 -6.08 5.84
N ALA A 22 -1.76 -5.55 5.23
CA ALA A 22 -0.46 -5.38 5.89
C ALA A 22 -0.56 -4.42 7.09
N ARG A 23 -1.34 -3.35 6.96
CA ARG A 23 -1.60 -2.42 8.07
C ARG A 23 -2.26 -3.14 9.25
N LYS A 24 -3.34 -3.90 9.03
CA LYS A 24 -4.05 -4.59 10.13
C LYS A 24 -3.11 -5.52 10.90
N VAL A 25 -2.27 -6.28 10.20
CA VAL A 25 -1.28 -7.16 10.84
C VAL A 25 -0.24 -6.36 11.64
N ALA A 26 0.19 -5.20 11.12
CA ALA A 26 1.12 -4.33 11.84
C ALA A 26 0.47 -3.73 13.10
N GLU A 27 -0.78 -3.30 13.01
CA GLU A 27 -1.58 -2.74 14.11
C GLU A 27 -1.74 -3.76 15.25
N GLU A 28 -2.15 -5.00 14.93
CA GLU A 28 -2.25 -6.09 15.92
C GLU A 28 -0.92 -6.39 16.63
N ARG A 29 0.19 -6.38 15.89
CA ARG A 29 1.52 -6.61 16.46
C ARG A 29 1.94 -5.47 17.38
N ILE A 30 1.70 -4.23 16.98
CA ILE A 30 2.05 -3.06 17.78
C ILE A 30 1.20 -3.02 19.04
N ASP A 31 -0.10 -3.28 18.94
CA ASP A 31 -1.01 -3.36 20.09
C ASP A 31 -0.55 -4.38 21.12
N LYS A 32 -0.13 -5.57 20.66
CA LYS A 32 0.42 -6.61 21.54
C LYS A 32 1.68 -6.13 22.25
N VAL A 33 2.62 -5.53 21.52
CA VAL A 33 3.88 -5.03 22.09
C VAL A 33 3.62 -3.90 23.09
N ILE A 34 2.74 -2.96 22.77
CA ILE A 34 2.34 -1.87 23.66
C ILE A 34 1.70 -2.43 24.93
N GLY A 35 0.77 -3.38 24.81
CA GLY A 35 0.14 -4.02 25.96
C GLY A 35 1.14 -4.77 26.85
N ASP A 36 2.05 -5.54 26.25
CA ASP A 36 3.08 -6.26 27.00
C ASP A 36 4.08 -5.31 27.68
N PHE A 37 4.39 -4.17 27.06
CA PHE A 37 5.23 -3.14 27.64
C PHE A 37 4.51 -2.40 28.79
N ALA A 38 3.25 -2.03 28.60
CA ALA A 38 2.43 -1.35 29.59
C ALA A 38 2.25 -2.16 30.88
N LYS A 39 2.19 -3.49 30.78
CA LYS A 39 2.16 -4.41 31.94
C LYS A 39 3.48 -4.44 32.72
N LYS A 40 4.62 -4.19 32.06
CA LYS A 40 5.95 -4.24 32.67
C LYS A 40 6.35 -2.92 33.33
N VAL A 41 5.76 -1.81 32.90
CA VAL A 41 6.06 -0.49 33.45
C VAL A 41 5.04 -0.16 34.55
N PRO A 42 5.48 0.15 35.78
CA PRO A 42 4.58 0.62 36.83
C PRO A 42 3.79 1.85 36.37
N GLY A 43 2.47 1.77 36.43
CA GLY A 43 1.58 2.81 35.89
C GLY A 43 1.55 2.88 34.35
N GLY A 44 2.16 1.96 33.62
CA GLY A 44 2.19 1.97 32.15
C GLY A 44 0.82 1.83 31.49
N GLN A 45 -0.12 1.13 32.15
CA GLN A 45 -1.49 0.92 31.63
C GLN A 45 -2.25 2.22 31.36
N GLN A 46 -1.99 3.29 32.12
CA GLN A 46 -2.65 4.59 31.89
C GLN A 46 -2.23 5.25 30.56
N PHE A 47 -1.11 4.81 29.98
CA PHE A 47 -0.60 5.30 28.70
C PHE A 47 -0.84 4.34 27.54
N GLU A 48 -1.30 3.12 27.83
CA GLU A 48 -1.48 2.05 26.83
C GLU A 48 -2.39 2.52 25.68
N GLN A 49 -3.57 3.04 26.01
CA GLN A 49 -4.52 3.51 25.00
C GLN A 49 -3.94 4.64 24.15
N ARG A 50 -3.33 5.65 24.78
CA ARG A 50 -2.70 6.77 24.07
C ARG A 50 -1.57 6.30 23.15
N ALA A 51 -0.78 5.31 23.58
CA ALA A 51 0.28 4.75 22.76
C ALA A 51 -0.27 4.00 21.53
N LYS A 52 -1.36 3.24 21.69
CA LYS A 52 -2.06 2.59 20.57
C LYS A 52 -2.61 3.62 19.60
N ASP A 53 -3.30 4.64 20.09
CA ASP A 53 -3.86 5.70 19.25
C ASP A 53 -2.77 6.43 18.43
N MET A 54 -1.61 6.71 19.06
CA MET A 54 -0.45 7.28 18.36
C MET A 54 0.13 6.33 17.31
N ALA A 55 0.23 5.04 17.62
CA ALA A 55 0.72 4.03 16.68
C ALA A 55 -0.19 3.86 15.47
N SER A 56 -1.51 3.77 15.69
CA SER A 56 -2.51 3.73 14.62
C SER A 56 -2.44 5.00 13.75
N GLY A 57 -2.28 6.17 14.37
CA GLY A 57 -2.07 7.42 13.65
C GLY A 57 -0.81 7.41 12.77
N ALA A 58 0.31 6.88 13.28
CA ALA A 58 1.53 6.74 12.51
C ALA A 58 1.39 5.74 11.34
N LEU A 59 0.71 4.61 11.57
CA LEU A 59 0.43 3.62 10.53
C LEU A 59 -0.44 4.21 9.41
N ASN A 60 -1.42 5.06 9.72
CA ASN A 60 -2.22 5.75 8.70
C ASN A 60 -1.34 6.64 7.80
N VAL A 61 -0.38 7.38 8.38
CA VAL A 61 0.54 8.21 7.58
C VAL A 61 1.42 7.37 6.67
N VAL A 62 1.89 6.21 7.15
CA VAL A 62 2.69 5.27 6.34
C VAL A 62 1.84 4.68 5.21
N GLN A 63 0.60 4.27 5.51
CA GLN A 63 -0.36 3.77 4.53
C GLN A 63 -0.62 4.83 3.44
N ASP A 64 -0.92 6.07 3.83
CA ASP A 64 -1.15 7.17 2.89
C ASP A 64 0.05 7.41 1.96
N GLN A 65 1.27 7.32 2.50
CA GLN A 65 2.47 7.45 1.69
C GLN A 65 2.66 6.27 0.74
N ALA A 66 2.32 5.05 1.17
CA ALA A 66 2.36 3.86 0.33
C ALA A 66 1.37 3.97 -0.84
N HIS A 67 0.13 4.39 -0.57
CA HIS A 67 -0.90 4.63 -1.59
C HIS A 67 -0.49 5.75 -2.57
N LYS A 68 0.11 6.84 -2.07
CA LYS A 68 0.60 7.93 -2.93
C LYS A 68 1.76 7.48 -3.83
N ARG A 69 2.68 6.69 -3.30
CA ARG A 69 3.82 6.17 -4.07
C ARG A 69 3.35 5.17 -5.12
N SER A 70 2.43 4.27 -4.79
CA SER A 70 1.88 3.32 -5.75
C SER A 70 1.05 3.98 -6.83
N GLY A 71 0.18 4.94 -6.46
CA GLY A 71 -0.57 5.73 -7.44
C GLY A 71 0.34 6.46 -8.43
N ASN A 72 1.47 7.00 -7.96
CA ASN A 72 2.44 7.66 -8.83
C ASN A 72 3.21 6.69 -9.74
N ILE A 73 3.57 5.49 -9.24
CA ILE A 73 4.29 4.47 -10.02
C ILE A 73 3.38 3.85 -11.09
N ILE A 74 2.14 3.49 -10.72
CA ILE A 74 1.13 2.97 -11.67
C ILE A 74 0.79 4.04 -12.71
N GLY A 75 0.66 5.31 -12.30
CA GLY A 75 0.43 6.43 -13.20
C GLY A 75 1.59 6.66 -14.18
N GLN A 76 2.85 6.54 -13.75
CA GLN A 76 4.01 6.66 -14.64
C GLN A 76 4.16 5.44 -15.58
N ALA A 77 3.99 4.23 -15.06
CA ALA A 77 4.06 3.00 -15.87
C ALA A 77 2.96 2.98 -16.93
N GLY A 78 1.73 3.36 -16.60
CA GLY A 78 0.62 3.46 -17.54
C GLY A 78 0.88 4.48 -18.66
N ASN A 79 1.54 5.60 -18.36
CA ASN A 79 1.92 6.62 -19.35
C ASN A 79 3.04 6.15 -20.27
N ILE A 80 4.03 5.41 -19.75
CA ILE A 80 5.14 4.88 -20.54
C ILE A 80 4.65 3.75 -21.46
N ILE A 81 3.82 2.84 -20.94
CA ILE A 81 3.20 1.76 -21.72
C ILE A 81 2.26 2.34 -22.78
N SER A 82 1.47 3.37 -22.46
CA SER A 82 0.63 4.05 -23.45
C SER A 82 1.43 4.71 -24.57
N ARG A 83 2.64 5.22 -24.31
CA ARG A 83 3.52 5.75 -25.37
C ARG A 83 4.19 4.64 -26.17
N LEU A 84 4.56 3.54 -25.54
CA LEU A 84 5.24 2.41 -26.18
C LEU A 84 4.28 1.57 -27.04
N PHE A 85 3.01 1.43 -26.64
CA PHE A 85 2.00 0.64 -27.34
C PHE A 85 0.91 1.47 -28.03
N GLY A 86 0.72 2.74 -27.69
CA GLY A 86 -0.25 3.65 -28.30
C GLY A 86 0.31 4.64 -29.33
N GLY A 87 1.64 4.71 -29.48
CA GLY A 87 2.31 5.63 -30.42
C GLY A 87 2.35 5.21 -31.89
N GLY A 88 1.64 4.15 -32.28
CA GLY A 88 1.67 3.56 -33.63
C GLY A 88 0.56 4.00 -34.57
N ARG A 89 0.09 5.26 -34.51
CA ARG A 89 -0.73 5.84 -35.58
C ARG A 89 -0.27 7.25 -35.92
N GLU A 90 0.85 7.33 -36.64
CA GLU A 90 1.03 8.39 -37.62
C GLU A 90 0.48 7.91 -38.98
N HIS A 91 -0.42 8.72 -39.53
CA HIS A 91 -0.45 9.13 -40.93
C HIS A 91 -0.47 8.05 -42.03
N THR A 92 -1.66 7.82 -42.59
CA THR A 92 -1.99 7.58 -44.01
C THR A 92 -3.53 7.49 -44.03
N GLU A 93 -4.28 8.41 -44.65
CA GLU A 93 -4.64 8.38 -46.07
C GLU A 93 -5.15 9.76 -46.54
N ARG A 94 -4.59 10.17 -47.70
CA ARG A 94 -5.14 10.94 -48.84
C ARG A 94 -6.09 12.11 -48.62
#